data_AF-A0A366H7G4-F1
#
_entry.id   AF-A0A366H7G4-F1
#
_cell.length_a   1.000
_cell.length_b   1.000
_cell.length_c   1.000
_cell.angle_alpha   90.00
_cell.angle_beta   90.00
_cell.angle_gamma   90.00
#
_symmetry.space_group_name_H-M   'P 1'
#
loop_
_entity.id
_entity.type
_entity.pdbx_description
1 polymer ?
#
loop_
_entity_poly.entity_id
_entity_poly.type
_entity_poly.pdbx_seq_one_letter_code
_entity_poly.pdbx_strand_id
1 'polypeptide(L)'
;MLSTSHSSNRNLRSGFSLIEMLAAVAIIGIISFLALPNLIKVRTDSEKNMAIARAEAVNMAMATLVQTRGRTQASSDWTANSTNDLRYTLVAPYLSYAETTRTAYMPNGYTIEFPTAIDPLRKVTLKQGSTAINY
;
A
#
# COMPACT_ATOMS: atom_id res chain seq x y z
N MET A 1 -29.17 30.68 69.16
CA MET A 1 -28.10 30.71 68.13
C MET A 1 -28.06 29.33 67.49
N LEU A 2 -28.32 29.23 66.19
CA LEU A 2 -28.48 27.98 65.45
C LEU A 2 -27.15 27.26 65.26
N SER A 3 -27.10 25.96 65.55
CA SER A 3 -25.97 25.07 65.22
C SER A 3 -26.11 24.61 63.77
N THR A 4 -25.19 25.02 62.90
CA THR A 4 -25.11 24.56 61.51
C THR A 4 -24.38 23.21 61.46
N SER A 5 -25.11 22.15 61.14
CA SER A 5 -24.54 20.84 60.79
C SER A 5 -23.80 20.95 59.45
N HIS A 6 -22.49 20.69 59.47
CA HIS A 6 -21.65 20.65 58.27
C HIS A 6 -21.63 19.23 57.72
N SER A 7 -22.34 18.97 56.61
CA SER A 7 -22.29 17.69 55.91
C SER A 7 -20.99 17.60 55.09
N SER A 8 -19.99 16.92 55.63
CA SER A 8 -18.74 16.63 54.94
C SER A 8 -18.99 15.72 53.74
N ASN A 9 -19.02 16.29 52.54
CA ASN A 9 -19.16 15.55 51.29
C ASN A 9 -17.86 14.78 51.01
N ARG A 10 -17.81 13.49 51.34
CA ARG A 10 -16.66 12.62 51.08
C ARG A 10 -16.58 12.32 49.59
N ASN A 11 -15.76 13.08 48.86
CA ASN A 11 -15.34 12.71 47.53
C ASN A 11 -14.51 11.41 47.61
N LEU A 12 -15.14 10.27 47.32
CA LEU A 12 -14.47 8.98 47.12
C LEU A 12 -13.55 9.12 45.90
N ARG A 13 -12.27 9.45 46.13
CA ARG A 13 -11.24 9.32 45.12
C ARG A 13 -11.01 7.83 44.87
N SER A 14 -11.75 7.25 43.92
CA SER A 14 -11.49 5.88 43.45
C SER A 14 -10.28 5.90 42.52
N GLY A 15 -9.13 5.47 43.03
CA GLY A 15 -8.00 5.08 42.17
C GLY A 15 -8.21 3.67 41.63
N PHE A 16 -7.72 3.40 40.41
CA PHE A 16 -7.69 2.04 39.86
C PHE A 16 -6.84 1.11 40.73
N SER A 17 -7.29 -0.12 40.91
CA SER A 17 -6.50 -1.14 41.58
C SER A 17 -5.46 -1.74 40.64
N LEU A 18 -4.29 -2.11 41.17
CA LEU A 18 -3.25 -2.79 40.39
C LEU A 18 -3.78 -4.08 39.75
N ILE A 19 -4.68 -4.81 40.44
CA ILE A 19 -5.27 -6.05 39.92
C ILE A 19 -6.16 -5.81 38.69
N GLU A 20 -6.86 -4.68 38.63
CA GLU A 20 -7.73 -4.34 37.50
C GLU A 20 -6.89 -4.08 36.26
N MET A 21 -5.77 -3.36 36.40
CA MET A 21 -4.85 -3.14 35.30
C MET A 21 -4.16 -4.43 34.84
N LEU A 22 -3.78 -5.31 35.78
CA LEU A 22 -3.18 -6.61 35.45
C LEU A 22 -4.14 -7.51 34.68
N ALA A 23 -5.40 -7.61 35.11
CA ALA A 23 -6.42 -8.37 34.40
C ALA A 23 -6.70 -7.80 33.00
N ALA A 24 -6.76 -6.47 32.86
CA ALA A 24 -6.96 -5.81 31.57
C ALA A 24 -5.82 -6.11 30.59
N VAL A 25 -4.56 -5.97 31.02
CA VAL A 25 -3.38 -6.27 30.19
C VAL A 25 -3.32 -7.75 29.82
N ALA A 26 -3.70 -8.67 30.73
CA ALA A 26 -3.75 -10.10 30.43
C ALA A 26 -4.74 -10.42 29.31
N ILE A 27 -5.95 -9.84 29.35
CA ILE A 27 -6.99 -10.07 28.32
C ILE A 27 -6.55 -9.48 26.97
N ILE A 28 -6.05 -8.23 26.95
CA ILE A 28 -5.55 -7.58 25.74
C ILE A 28 -4.35 -8.36 25.16
N GLY A 29 -3.49 -8.90 26.02
CA GLY A 29 -2.36 -9.76 25.64
C GLY A 29 -2.82 -11.01 24.89
N ILE A 30 -3.83 -11.71 25.39
CA ILE A 30 -4.39 -12.91 24.72
C ILE A 30 -5.02 -12.54 23.36
N ILE A 31 -5.82 -11.46 23.32
CA ILE A 31 -6.47 -11.02 22.07
C ILE A 31 -5.43 -10.62 21.02
N SER A 32 -4.44 -9.80 21.40
CA SER A 32 -3.39 -9.36 20.49
C SER A 32 -2.53 -10.52 19.99
N PHE A 33 -2.22 -11.50 20.85
CA PHE A 33 -1.49 -12.70 20.44
C PHE A 33 -2.23 -13.50 19.34
N LEU A 34 -3.55 -13.63 19.44
CA LEU A 34 -4.36 -14.32 18.42
C LEU A 34 -4.56 -13.47 17.15
N ALA A 35 -4.69 -12.16 17.28
CA ALA A 35 -5.04 -11.26 16.17
C ALA A 35 -3.84 -10.80 15.34
N LEU A 36 -2.68 -10.53 15.96
CA LEU A 36 -1.50 -9.98 15.29
C LEU A 36 -0.99 -10.82 14.09
N PRO A 37 -0.92 -12.17 14.17
CA PRO A 37 -0.46 -12.97 13.03
C PRO A 37 -1.34 -12.79 11.80
N ASN A 38 -2.66 -12.81 11.99
CA ASN A 38 -3.62 -12.61 10.90
C ASN A 38 -3.55 -11.17 10.37
N LEU A 39 -3.39 -10.18 11.24
CA LEU A 39 -3.24 -8.78 10.83
C LEU A 39 -2.02 -8.57 9.92
N ILE A 40 -0.87 -9.17 10.26
CA ILE A 40 0.35 -9.10 9.44
C ILE A 40 0.12 -9.76 8.07
N LYS A 41 -0.54 -10.92 8.04
CA LYS A 41 -0.89 -11.61 6.80
C LYS A 41 -1.80 -10.75 5.92
N VAL A 42 -2.91 -10.24 6.47
CA VAL A 42 -3.86 -9.38 5.74
C VAL A 42 -3.18 -8.14 5.20
N ARG A 43 -2.27 -7.51 5.96
CA ARG A 43 -1.48 -6.38 5.50
C ARG A 43 -0.60 -6.75 4.30
N THR A 44 0.11 -7.88 4.39
CA THR A 44 1.02 -8.34 3.34
C THR A 44 0.25 -8.70 2.07
N ASP A 45 -0.88 -9.39 2.21
CA ASP A 45 -1.78 -9.71 1.09
C ASP A 45 -2.37 -8.44 0.45
N SER A 46 -2.71 -7.43 1.26
CA SER A 46 -3.18 -6.13 0.77
C SER A 46 -2.11 -5.36 0.00
N GLU A 47 -0.87 -5.36 0.50
CA GLU A 47 0.28 -4.75 -0.19
C GLU A 47 0.56 -5.45 -1.53
N LYS A 48 0.51 -6.79 -1.56
CA LYS A 48 0.62 -7.58 -2.80
C LYS A 48 -0.50 -7.26 -3.80
N ASN A 49 -1.75 -7.23 -3.34
CA ASN A 49 -2.89 -6.93 -4.20
C ASN A 49 -2.84 -5.50 -4.74
N MET A 50 -2.38 -4.54 -3.93
CA MET A 50 -2.12 -3.18 -4.41
C MET A 50 -1.02 -3.15 -5.47
N ALA A 51 0.06 -3.90 -5.31
CA ALA A 51 1.13 -3.99 -6.30
C ALA A 51 0.62 -4.56 -7.63
N ILE A 52 -0.21 -5.61 -7.58
CA ILE A 52 -0.88 -6.19 -8.76
C ILE A 52 -1.77 -5.15 -9.44
N ALA A 53 -2.64 -4.48 -8.69
CA ALA A 53 -3.54 -3.46 -9.25
C ALA A 53 -2.78 -2.30 -9.89
N ARG A 54 -1.68 -1.84 -9.29
CA ARG A 54 -0.83 -0.80 -9.89
C ARG A 54 -0.09 -1.30 -11.15
N ALA A 55 0.35 -2.56 -11.18
CA ALA A 55 0.93 -3.16 -12.37
C ALA A 55 -0.09 -3.28 -13.52
N GLU A 56 -1.34 -3.65 -13.21
CA GLU A 56 -2.45 -3.64 -14.18
C GLU A 56 -2.77 -2.25 -14.69
N ALA A 57 -2.80 -1.24 -13.82
CA ALA A 57 -2.98 0.15 -14.22
C ALA A 57 -1.89 0.60 -15.21
N VAL A 58 -0.64 0.17 -15.00
CA VAL A 58 0.46 0.41 -15.95
C VAL A 58 0.25 -0.31 -17.27
N ASN A 59 -0.23 -1.56 -17.27
CA ASN A 59 -0.56 -2.27 -18.50
C ASN A 59 -1.65 -1.55 -19.30
N MET A 60 -2.67 -1.03 -18.61
CA MET A 60 -3.72 -0.22 -19.24
C MET A 60 -3.17 1.10 -19.79
N ALA A 61 -2.30 1.79 -19.04
CA ALA A 61 -1.63 3.00 -19.51
C ALA A 61 -0.76 2.76 -20.76
N MET A 62 -0.07 1.62 -20.84
CA MET A 62 0.65 1.21 -22.06
C MET A 62 -0.29 1.00 -23.24
N ALA A 63 -1.44 0.36 -23.02
CA ALA A 63 -2.46 0.19 -24.06
C ALA A 63 -3.01 1.55 -24.53
N THR A 64 -3.29 2.47 -23.59
CA THR A 64 -3.74 3.83 -23.92
C THR A 64 -2.67 4.61 -24.69
N LEU A 65 -1.40 4.53 -24.30
CA LEU A 65 -0.29 5.15 -25.04
C LEU A 65 -0.28 4.69 -26.51
N VAL A 66 -0.42 3.38 -26.76
CA VAL A 66 -0.48 2.82 -28.11
C VAL A 66 -1.73 3.30 -28.86
N GLN A 67 -2.88 3.38 -28.20
CA GLN A 67 -4.12 3.89 -28.78
C GLN A 67 -4.04 5.38 -29.14
N THR A 68 -3.45 6.21 -28.28
CA THR A 68 -3.37 7.66 -28.48
C THR A 68 -2.30 8.05 -29.49
N ARG A 69 -1.10 7.44 -29.44
CA ARG A 69 0.00 7.78 -30.36
C ARG A 69 -0.03 7.01 -31.67
N GLY A 70 -0.76 5.90 -31.72
CA GLY A 70 -0.69 4.94 -32.81
C GLY A 70 0.50 4.00 -32.67
N ARG A 71 0.36 2.78 -33.23
CA ARG A 71 1.30 1.66 -33.03
C ARG A 71 2.75 2.01 -33.38
N THR A 72 2.98 2.59 -34.56
CA THR A 72 4.33 2.91 -35.05
C THR A 72 5.02 3.95 -34.18
N GLN A 73 4.34 5.06 -33.87
CA GLN A 73 4.92 6.13 -33.06
C GLN A 73 5.15 5.66 -31.62
N ALA A 74 4.19 4.95 -31.02
CA ALA A 74 4.34 4.40 -29.69
C ALA A 74 5.55 3.43 -29.61
N SER A 75 5.76 2.60 -30.63
CA SER A 75 6.93 1.71 -30.69
C SER A 75 8.26 2.46 -30.82
N SER A 76 8.29 3.52 -31.64
CA SER A 76 9.45 4.41 -31.77
C SER A 76 9.78 5.10 -30.46
N ASP A 77 8.79 5.72 -29.81
CA ASP A 77 8.96 6.41 -28.53
C ASP A 77 9.39 5.43 -27.43
N TRP A 78 8.82 4.22 -27.42
CA TRP A 78 9.19 3.18 -26.46
C TRP A 78 10.63 2.70 -26.62
N THR A 79 11.08 2.55 -27.86
CA THR A 79 12.45 2.10 -28.17
C THR A 79 13.47 3.19 -27.87
N ALA A 80 13.11 4.47 -28.08
CA ALA A 80 13.93 5.62 -27.71
C ALA A 80 14.14 5.74 -26.18
N ASN A 81 13.18 5.25 -25.39
CA ASN A 81 13.24 5.22 -23.93
C ASN A 81 13.71 3.83 -23.45
N SER A 82 15.03 3.64 -23.36
CA SER A 82 15.64 2.32 -23.13
C SER A 82 15.63 1.81 -21.69
N THR A 83 15.39 2.69 -20.70
CA THR A 83 15.35 2.31 -19.27
C THR A 83 13.92 2.22 -18.75
N ASN A 84 13.72 1.43 -17.69
CA ASN A 84 12.41 1.28 -17.05
C ASN A 84 11.86 2.60 -16.51
N ASP A 85 12.73 3.48 -16.01
CA ASP A 85 12.29 4.76 -15.44
C ASP A 85 11.88 5.75 -16.54
N LEU A 86 12.58 5.75 -17.68
CA LEU A 86 12.17 6.54 -18.85
C LEU A 86 10.85 6.04 -19.45
N ARG A 87 10.66 4.71 -19.52
CA ARG A 87 9.38 4.11 -19.94
C ARG A 87 8.26 4.43 -18.97
N TYR A 88 8.55 4.47 -17.67
CA TYR A 88 7.59 4.93 -16.67
C TYR A 88 7.17 6.38 -16.93
N THR A 89 8.12 7.29 -17.16
CA THR A 89 7.82 8.69 -17.51
C THR A 89 6.95 8.79 -18.77
N LEU A 90 7.15 7.92 -19.76
CA LEU A 90 6.35 7.89 -20.98
C LEU A 90 4.89 7.46 -20.74
N VAL A 91 4.63 6.53 -19.81
CA VAL A 91 3.28 6.06 -19.49
C VAL A 91 2.60 6.85 -18.36
N ALA A 92 3.36 7.58 -17.55
CA ALA A 92 2.86 8.35 -16.42
C ALA A 92 1.67 9.28 -16.74
N PRO A 93 1.63 10.00 -17.89
CA PRO A 93 0.48 10.84 -18.25
C PRO A 93 -0.84 10.08 -18.43
N TYR A 94 -0.78 8.75 -18.63
CA TYR A 94 -1.93 7.89 -18.86
C TYR A 94 -2.34 7.11 -17.59
N LEU A 95 -1.71 7.39 -16.44
CA LEU A 95 -2.08 6.85 -15.14
C LEU A 95 -2.92 7.88 -14.36
N SER A 96 -4.03 7.45 -13.75
CA SER A 96 -4.89 8.35 -12.96
C SER A 96 -4.22 8.93 -11.71
N TYR A 97 -3.21 8.23 -11.17
CA TYR A 97 -2.45 8.64 -9.98
C TYR A 97 -0.97 8.29 -10.18
N ALA A 98 -0.30 8.98 -11.11
CA ALA A 98 1.12 8.83 -11.33
C ALA A 98 1.94 9.47 -10.20
N GLU A 99 3.08 8.86 -9.88
CA GLU A 99 4.09 9.45 -9.00
C GLU A 99 5.25 9.98 -9.85
N THR A 100 6.17 10.73 -9.25
CA THR A 100 7.36 11.26 -9.95
C THR A 100 8.32 10.18 -10.42
N THR A 101 8.33 9.02 -9.75
CA THR A 101 9.23 7.91 -10.06
C THR A 101 8.50 6.57 -9.97
N ARG A 102 8.99 5.60 -10.76
CA ARG A 102 8.51 4.21 -10.75
C ARG A 102 8.59 3.58 -9.34
N THR A 103 9.63 3.90 -8.59
CA THR A 103 9.86 3.38 -7.23
C THR A 103 8.84 3.94 -6.24
N ALA A 104 8.52 5.24 -6.32
CA ALA A 104 7.46 5.84 -5.50
C ALA A 104 6.07 5.32 -5.87
N TYR A 105 5.88 4.97 -7.15
CA TYR A 105 4.64 4.40 -7.64
C TYR A 105 4.40 2.95 -7.20
N MET A 106 5.37 2.21 -6.67
CA MET A 106 5.16 0.84 -6.18
C MET A 106 5.20 0.77 -4.65
N PRO A 107 4.41 -0.11 -4.00
CA PRO A 107 4.64 -0.41 -2.59
C PRO A 107 6.07 -0.90 -2.33
N ASN A 108 6.55 -0.67 -1.12
CA ASN A 108 7.92 -1.02 -0.75
C ASN A 108 8.21 -2.52 -0.97
N GLY A 109 9.39 -2.83 -1.52
CA GLY A 109 9.78 -4.19 -1.88
C GLY A 109 9.16 -4.72 -3.18
N TYR A 110 8.23 -3.99 -3.82
CA TYR A 110 7.68 -4.33 -5.13
C TYR A 110 8.30 -3.46 -6.22
N THR A 111 8.56 -4.07 -7.37
CA THR A 111 9.06 -3.36 -8.56
C THR A 111 8.37 -3.88 -9.80
N ILE A 112 8.29 -3.02 -10.82
CA ILE A 112 7.83 -3.40 -12.15
C ILE A 112 8.95 -3.27 -13.18
N GLU A 113 9.00 -4.22 -14.10
CA GLU A 113 9.88 -4.17 -15.26
C GLU A 113 9.05 -4.15 -16.53
N PHE A 114 9.32 -3.15 -17.36
CA PHE A 114 8.68 -2.93 -18.63
C PHE A 114 9.26 -3.86 -19.70
N PRO A 115 8.42 -4.39 -20.61
CA PRO A 115 8.92 -5.16 -21.75
C PRO A 115 9.81 -4.30 -22.64
N THR A 116 10.78 -4.94 -23.30
CA THR A 116 11.73 -4.27 -24.21
C THR A 116 11.04 -3.65 -25.43
N ALA A 117 9.92 -4.22 -25.87
CA ALA A 117 9.04 -3.69 -26.90
C ALA A 117 7.62 -3.53 -26.34
N ILE A 118 6.92 -2.48 -26.77
CA ILE A 118 5.51 -2.24 -26.42
C ILE A 118 4.54 -2.94 -27.38
N ASP A 119 5.02 -3.37 -28.54
CA ASP A 119 4.24 -4.08 -29.55
C ASP A 119 4.90 -5.44 -29.87
N PRO A 120 4.19 -6.58 -29.71
CA PRO A 120 2.84 -6.71 -29.16
C PRO A 120 2.75 -6.32 -27.67
N LEU A 121 1.57 -5.88 -27.24
CA LEU A 121 1.33 -5.54 -25.83
C LEU A 121 1.54 -6.77 -24.94
N ARG A 122 2.45 -6.64 -23.97
CA ARG A 122 2.76 -7.65 -22.96
C ARG A 122 2.64 -7.02 -21.58
N LYS A 123 2.18 -7.80 -20.59
CA LYS A 123 2.13 -7.36 -19.21
C LYS A 123 3.53 -6.99 -18.70
N VAL A 124 3.63 -5.97 -17.86
CA VAL A 124 4.84 -5.67 -17.11
C VAL A 124 5.15 -6.81 -16.13
N THR A 125 6.42 -7.10 -15.91
CA THR A 125 6.83 -8.10 -14.92
C THR A 125 6.77 -7.47 -13.54
N LEU A 126 5.87 -7.95 -12.69
CA LEU A 126 5.82 -7.56 -11.28
C LEU A 126 6.79 -8.43 -10.48
N LYS A 127 7.64 -7.83 -9.65
CA LYS A 127 8.56 -8.54 -8.77
C LYS A 127 8.39 -8.09 -7.32
N GLN A 128 8.52 -9.03 -6.40
CA GLN A 128 8.76 -8.76 -4.98
C GLN A 128 10.21 -9.12 -4.66
N GLY A 129 11.04 -8.11 -4.40
CA GLY A 129 12.49 -8.27 -4.40
C GLY A 129 12.99 -8.80 -5.76
N SER A 130 13.54 -10.01 -5.78
CA SER A 130 14.01 -10.69 -7.00
C SER A 130 12.99 -11.66 -7.62
N THR A 131 11.90 -11.97 -6.91
CA THR A 131 10.95 -13.01 -7.31
C THR A 131 9.83 -12.43 -8.16
N ALA A 132 9.62 -12.97 -9.36
CA ALA A 132 8.50 -12.59 -10.23
C ALA A 132 7.16 -13.10 -9.68
N ILE A 133 6.13 -12.26 -9.74
CA ILE A 133 4.76 -12.57 -9.36
C ILE A 133 3.94 -12.69 -10.63
N ASN A 134 3.26 -13.83 -10.78
CA ASN A 134 2.26 -14.02 -11.83
C ASN A 134 0.94 -13.39 -11.40
N TYR A 135 0.36 -12.60 -12.29
CA TYR A 135 -0.91 -11.90 -12.14
C TYR A 135 -1.56 -11.69 -13.51
#